data_AF-A0A2N5ML90-F1
#
_entry.id   AF-A0A2N5ML90-F1
#
_cell.length_a   1.000
_cell.length_b   1.000
_cell.length_c   1.000
_cell.angle_alpha   90.00
_cell.angle_beta   90.00
_cell.angle_gamma   90.00
#
_symmetry.space_group_name_H-M   'P 1'
#
loop_
_entity.id
_entity.type
_entity.pdbx_description
1 polymer ?
#
loop_
_entity_poly.entity_id
_entity_poly.type
_entity_poly.pdbx_seq_one_letter_code
_entity_poly.pdbx_strand_id
1 'polypeptide(L)'
;MEKNKKPDEFYDTLRKMGLKVEKEINKKIKDLLNNRRIINQASMESNNIAQAFKWLQDSMETISALGNFPTKRDIANVAKMQVQLEGKIDHIEDMLSNLENDHRPKGIHSIQAESAEKDRKARKRARLRAVLRSMNQGVGS
;
A
#
# COMPACT_ATOMS: atom_id res chain seq x y z
N MET A 1 24.44 -25.89 58.97
CA MET A 1 23.63 -25.09 58.03
C MET A 1 24.53 -24.67 56.88
N GLU A 2 24.51 -25.46 55.80
CA GLU A 2 25.12 -25.09 54.52
C GLU A 2 24.36 -23.93 53.89
N LYS A 3 25.07 -23.05 53.16
CA LYS A 3 24.59 -22.43 51.91
C LYS A 3 25.76 -21.83 51.13
N ASN A 4 25.96 -22.39 49.94
CA ASN A 4 26.88 -21.99 48.87
C ASN A 4 26.92 -20.46 48.64
N LYS A 5 28.09 -19.83 48.75
CA LYS A 5 28.34 -18.41 48.41
C LYS A 5 29.55 -18.19 47.49
N LYS A 6 30.14 -19.25 46.93
CA LYS A 6 31.29 -19.16 46.01
C LYS A 6 30.94 -19.02 44.51
N PRO A 7 29.78 -19.44 43.98
CA PRO A 7 29.54 -19.34 42.54
C PRO A 7 29.27 -17.89 42.09
N ASP A 8 28.61 -17.08 42.92
CA ASP A 8 28.15 -15.74 42.51
C ASP A 8 29.28 -14.77 42.18
N GLU A 9 30.36 -14.77 42.96
CA GLU A 9 31.52 -13.90 42.70
C GLU A 9 32.26 -14.27 41.41
N PHE A 10 32.34 -15.57 41.08
CA PHE A 10 32.95 -16.04 39.84
C PHE A 10 32.11 -15.62 38.62
N TYR A 11 30.79 -15.81 38.69
CA TYR A 11 29.87 -15.38 37.64
C TYR A 11 29.87 -13.85 37.45
N ASP A 12 29.94 -13.08 38.54
CA ASP A 12 30.04 -11.62 38.47
C ASP A 12 31.35 -11.15 37.84
N THR A 13 32.45 -11.84 38.13
CA THR A 13 33.76 -11.51 37.57
C THR A 13 33.83 -11.86 36.08
N LEU A 14 33.28 -13.02 35.69
CA LEU A 14 33.14 -13.44 34.29
C LEU A 14 32.26 -12.47 33.50
N ARG A 15 31.13 -12.05 34.09
CA ARG A 15 30.21 -11.06 33.51
C ARG A 15 30.89 -9.70 33.31
N LYS A 16 31.67 -9.22 34.30
CA LYS A 16 32.43 -7.97 34.20
C LYS A 16 33.51 -8.04 33.13
N MET A 17 34.19 -9.18 32.97
CA MET A 17 35.15 -9.39 31.87
C MET A 17 34.46 -9.42 30.51
N GLY A 18 33.36 -10.18 30.37
CA GLY A 18 32.57 -10.23 29.14
C GLY A 18 32.12 -8.83 28.70
N LEU A 19 31.58 -8.04 29.64
CA LEU A 19 31.17 -6.66 29.36
C LEU A 19 32.34 -5.75 28.98
N LYS A 20 33.55 -5.96 29.50
CA LYS A 20 34.73 -5.21 29.09
C LYS A 20 35.16 -5.59 27.68
N VAL A 21 35.19 -6.89 27.37
CA VAL A 21 35.55 -7.39 26.03
C VAL A 21 34.54 -6.91 24.99
N GLU A 22 33.25 -6.98 25.28
CA GLU A 22 32.20 -6.45 24.40
C GLU A 22 32.34 -4.94 24.18
N LYS A 23 32.69 -4.17 25.21
CA LYS A 23 32.93 -2.73 25.07
C LYS A 23 34.15 -2.43 24.19
N GLU A 24 35.24 -3.17 24.37
CA GLU A 24 36.45 -3.02 23.55
C GLU A 24 36.19 -3.42 22.09
N ILE A 25 35.47 -4.51 21.85
CA ILE A 25 35.08 -4.94 20.50
C ILE A 25 34.15 -3.91 19.86
N ASN A 26 33.13 -3.44 20.58
CA ASN A 26 32.22 -2.40 20.08
C ASN A 26 32.95 -1.09 19.78
N LYS A 27 33.95 -0.73 20.59
CA LYS A 27 34.77 0.45 20.35
C LYS A 27 35.60 0.28 19.08
N LYS A 28 36.26 -0.88 18.90
CA LYS A 28 37.01 -1.19 17.67
C LYS A 28 36.14 -1.21 16.42
N ILE A 29 34.94 -1.81 16.49
CA ILE A 29 33.97 -1.83 15.39
C ILE A 29 33.52 -0.41 15.04
N LYS A 30 33.20 0.40 16.06
CA LYS A 30 32.86 1.81 15.85
C LYS A 30 34.01 2.60 15.25
N ASP A 31 35.24 2.40 15.72
CA ASP A 31 36.42 3.11 15.19
C ASP A 31 36.72 2.71 13.73
N LEU A 32 36.51 1.45 13.36
CA LEU A 32 36.62 0.98 11.98
C LEU A 32 35.50 1.55 11.08
N LEU A 33 34.26 1.55 11.54
CA LEU A 33 33.11 2.08 10.79
C LEU A 33 33.12 3.60 10.69
N ASN A 34 33.64 4.31 11.70
CA ASN A 34 33.71 5.76 11.73
C ASN A 34 34.92 6.31 10.95
N ASN A 35 35.76 5.43 10.39
CA ASN A 35 36.82 5.82 9.50
C ASN A 35 36.23 6.18 8.13
N ARG A 36 35.94 7.46 7.91
CA ARG A 36 35.41 7.99 6.64
C ARG A 36 36.19 7.53 5.40
N ARG A 37 37.48 7.15 5.54
CA ARG A 37 38.25 6.57 4.43
C ARG A 37 37.71 5.23 3.96
N ILE A 38 37.27 4.35 4.87
CA ILE A 38 36.72 3.04 4.51
C ILE A 38 35.34 3.20 3.89
N ILE A 39 34.50 4.10 4.43
CA ILE A 39 33.19 4.41 3.83
C ILE A 39 33.37 5.04 2.45
N ASN A 40 34.23 6.05 2.30
CA ASN A 40 34.45 6.71 1.02
C ASN A 40 35.11 5.77 -0.01
N GLN A 41 36.04 4.92 0.42
CA GLN A 41 36.67 3.93 -0.44
C GLN A 41 35.69 2.81 -0.80
N ALA A 42 34.83 2.35 0.12
CA ALA A 42 33.74 1.44 -0.20
C ALA A 42 32.68 2.08 -1.11
N SER A 43 32.41 3.38 -0.99
CA SER A 43 31.53 4.11 -1.92
C SER A 43 32.16 4.30 -3.30
N MET A 44 33.47 4.55 -3.39
CA MET A 44 34.20 4.62 -4.66
C MET A 44 34.33 3.24 -5.32
N GLU A 45 34.69 2.21 -4.56
CA GLU A 45 34.73 0.82 -4.99
C GLU A 45 33.33 0.31 -5.35
N SER A 46 32.27 0.74 -4.65
CA SER A 46 30.89 0.38 -4.98
C SER A 46 30.51 0.80 -6.39
N ASN A 47 31.02 1.93 -6.89
CA ASN A 47 30.75 2.36 -8.26
C ASN A 47 31.48 1.47 -9.28
N ASN A 48 32.70 1.01 -8.96
CA ASN A 48 33.47 0.09 -9.79
C ASN A 48 32.88 -1.34 -9.75
N ILE A 49 32.46 -1.81 -8.58
CA ILE A 49 31.78 -3.09 -8.38
C ILE A 49 30.43 -3.07 -9.11
N ALA A 50 29.68 -1.97 -9.08
CA ALA A 50 28.45 -1.83 -9.85
C ALA A 50 28.70 -1.90 -11.37
N GLN A 51 29.80 -1.31 -11.86
CA GLN A 51 30.21 -1.44 -13.26
C GLN A 51 30.62 -2.89 -13.61
N ALA A 52 31.37 -3.57 -12.73
CA ALA A 52 31.74 -4.97 -12.92
C ALA A 52 30.51 -5.89 -12.93
N PHE A 53 29.53 -5.63 -12.06
CA PHE A 53 28.25 -6.35 -12.05
C PHE A 53 27.41 -6.10 -13.31
N LYS A 54 27.42 -4.88 -13.86
CA LYS A 54 26.79 -4.59 -15.15
C LYS A 54 27.46 -5.39 -16.28
N TRP A 55 28.79 -5.38 -16.35
CA TRP A 55 29.53 -6.19 -17.33
C TRP A 55 29.24 -7.69 -17.19
N LEU A 56 29.14 -8.20 -15.97
CA LEU A 56 28.76 -9.58 -15.71
C LEU A 56 27.33 -9.87 -16.17
N GLN A 57 26.41 -8.95 -15.90
CA GLN A 57 25.02 -9.05 -16.34
C GLN A 57 24.90 -9.04 -17.87
N ASP A 58 25.63 -8.16 -18.56
CA ASP A 58 25.65 -8.08 -20.03
C ASP A 58 26.28 -9.33 -20.67
N SER A 59 27.32 -9.88 -20.02
CA SER A 59 27.93 -11.16 -20.43
C SER A 59 26.96 -12.31 -20.24
N MET A 60 26.20 -12.31 -19.14
CA MET A 60 25.17 -13.31 -18.86
C MET A 60 24.02 -13.21 -19.86
N GLU A 61 23.61 -12.00 -20.31
CA GLU A 61 22.65 -11.81 -21.40
C GLU A 61 23.16 -12.39 -22.72
N THR A 62 24.43 -12.15 -23.04
CA THR A 62 25.06 -12.66 -24.28
C THR A 62 25.13 -14.19 -24.29
N ILE A 63 25.48 -14.80 -23.15
CA ILE A 63 25.48 -16.26 -23.00
C ILE A 63 24.05 -16.81 -23.00
N SER A 64 23.09 -16.07 -22.43
CA SER A 64 21.66 -16.41 -22.46
C SER A 64 21.12 -16.52 -23.88
N ALA A 65 21.56 -15.64 -24.79
CA ALA A 65 21.15 -15.69 -26.18
C ALA A 65 21.62 -16.97 -26.89
N LEU A 66 22.75 -17.55 -26.46
CA LEU A 66 23.26 -18.82 -26.96
C LEU A 66 22.59 -20.03 -26.30
N GLY A 67 22.31 -19.94 -25.00
CA GLY A 67 21.73 -21.02 -24.20
C GLY A 67 20.20 -21.04 -24.12
N ASN A 68 19.54 -20.05 -24.70
CA ASN A 68 18.08 -19.87 -24.73
C ASN A 68 17.40 -19.95 -23.35
N PHE A 69 18.09 -19.53 -22.28
CA PHE A 69 17.53 -19.46 -20.93
C PHE A 69 17.10 -18.02 -20.60
N PRO A 70 16.05 -17.82 -19.78
CA PRO A 70 15.54 -16.48 -19.47
C PRO A 70 16.46 -15.74 -18.50
N THR A 71 16.72 -14.45 -18.77
CA THR A 71 17.53 -13.60 -17.88
C THR A 71 16.68 -12.84 -16.86
N LYS A 72 17.32 -12.30 -15.82
CA LYS A 72 16.65 -11.40 -14.86
C LYS A 72 16.00 -10.19 -15.53
N ARG A 73 16.59 -9.68 -16.62
CA ARG A 73 16.05 -8.54 -17.36
C ARG A 73 14.77 -8.94 -18.12
N ASP A 74 14.75 -10.12 -18.72
CA ASP A 74 13.57 -10.61 -19.44
C ASP A 74 12.39 -10.81 -18.49
N ILE A 75 12.64 -11.39 -17.31
CA ILE A 75 11.62 -11.54 -16.27
C ILE A 75 11.10 -10.16 -15.80
N ALA A 76 12.00 -9.19 -15.60
CA ALA A 76 11.61 -7.83 -15.21
C ALA A 76 10.80 -7.12 -16.30
N ASN A 77 11.15 -7.32 -17.57
CA ASN A 77 10.44 -6.76 -18.71
C ASN A 77 9.05 -7.35 -18.85
N VAL A 78 8.90 -8.68 -18.72
CA VAL A 78 7.60 -9.35 -18.72
C VAL A 78 6.72 -8.86 -17.57
N ALA A 79 7.26 -8.76 -16.36
CA ALA A 79 6.53 -8.22 -15.22
C ALA A 79 6.09 -6.76 -15.45
N LYS A 80 6.95 -5.93 -16.03
CA LYS A 80 6.59 -4.55 -16.39
C LYS A 80 5.47 -4.50 -17.42
N MET A 81 5.53 -5.35 -18.44
CA MET A 81 4.47 -5.45 -19.45
C MET A 81 3.15 -5.92 -18.84
N GLN A 82 3.19 -6.86 -17.90
CA GLN A 82 2.02 -7.33 -17.18
C GLN A 82 1.36 -6.17 -16.40
N VAL A 83 2.12 -5.40 -15.63
CA VAL A 83 1.59 -4.23 -14.90
C VAL A 83 0.98 -3.20 -15.87
N GLN A 84 1.60 -2.97 -17.03
CA GLN A 84 1.05 -2.08 -18.05
C GLN A 84 -0.24 -2.60 -18.68
N LEU A 85 -0.37 -3.92 -18.83
CA LEU A 85 -1.58 -4.57 -19.32
C LEU A 85 -2.70 -4.46 -18.30
N GLU A 86 -2.41 -4.72 -17.02
CA GLU A 86 -3.36 -4.54 -15.91
C GLU A 86 -3.92 -3.12 -15.92
N GLY A 87 -3.07 -2.09 -15.93
CA GLY A 87 -3.55 -0.70 -15.98
C GLY A 87 -4.32 -0.33 -17.27
N LYS A 88 -4.05 -0.99 -18.40
CA LYS A 88 -4.84 -0.82 -19.63
C LYS A 88 -6.20 -1.52 -19.54
N ILE A 89 -6.27 -2.69 -18.90
CA ILE A 89 -7.52 -3.41 -18.66
C ILE A 89 -8.40 -2.58 -17.73
N ASP A 90 -7.85 -2.09 -16.62
CA ASP A 90 -8.57 -1.20 -15.69
C ASP A 90 -9.16 0.02 -16.41
N HIS A 91 -8.39 0.63 -17.32
CA HIS A 91 -8.86 1.76 -18.11
C HIS A 91 -10.02 1.39 -19.05
N ILE A 92 -9.97 0.20 -19.66
CA ILE A 92 -11.06 -0.31 -20.51
C ILE A 92 -12.30 -0.62 -19.67
N GLU A 93 -12.13 -1.20 -18.48
CA GLU A 93 -13.22 -1.47 -17.55
C GLU A 93 -13.89 -0.17 -17.08
N ASP A 94 -13.11 0.85 -16.77
CA ASP A 94 -13.62 2.18 -16.44
C ASP A 94 -14.40 2.80 -17.61
N MET A 95 -13.88 2.72 -18.83
CA MET A 95 -14.60 3.19 -20.02
C MET A 95 -15.91 2.42 -20.22
N LEU A 96 -15.90 1.11 -20.07
CA LEU A 96 -17.09 0.27 -20.22
C LEU A 96 -18.12 0.57 -19.14
N SER A 97 -17.70 0.71 -17.88
CA SER A 97 -18.54 1.11 -16.75
C SER A 97 -19.15 2.49 -16.99
N ASN A 98 -18.37 3.46 -17.44
CA ASN A 98 -18.87 4.78 -17.79
C ASN A 98 -19.88 4.73 -18.94
N LEU A 99 -19.62 3.92 -19.97
CA LEU A 99 -20.53 3.75 -21.10
C LEU A 99 -21.84 3.06 -20.68
N GLU A 100 -21.77 2.03 -19.83
CA GLU A 100 -22.93 1.35 -19.25
C GLU A 100 -23.75 2.31 -18.38
N ASN A 101 -23.09 3.13 -17.56
CA ASN A 101 -23.75 4.12 -16.72
C ASN A 101 -24.35 5.28 -17.51
N ASP A 102 -23.80 5.63 -18.67
CA ASP A 102 -24.34 6.64 -19.58
C ASP A 102 -25.54 6.10 -20.39
N HIS A 103 -25.53 4.80 -20.72
CA HIS A 103 -26.62 4.12 -21.43
C HIS A 103 -27.73 3.58 -20.51
N ARG A 104 -27.51 3.53 -19.19
CA ARG A 104 -28.60 3.32 -18.22
C ARG A 104 -29.46 4.58 -18.20
N PRO A 105 -30.70 4.55 -18.71
CA PRO A 105 -31.56 5.73 -18.65
C PRO A 105 -31.74 6.11 -17.19
N LYS A 106 -31.28 7.32 -16.82
CA LYS A 106 -31.53 7.99 -15.53
C LYS A 106 -33.03 8.33 -15.33
N GLY A 107 -33.93 7.55 -15.89
CA GLY A 107 -35.35 7.87 -16.10
C GLY A 107 -36.35 6.96 -15.39
N ILE A 108 -35.94 5.99 -14.57
CA ILE A 108 -36.93 5.10 -13.90
C ILE A 108 -37.01 5.34 -12.39
N HIS A 109 -35.92 5.67 -11.69
CA HIS A 109 -35.96 5.91 -10.24
C HIS A 109 -36.29 7.36 -9.83
N SER A 110 -35.97 8.36 -10.65
CA SER A 110 -36.26 9.77 -10.35
C SER A 110 -37.73 10.14 -10.60
N ILE A 111 -38.36 9.60 -11.65
CA ILE A 111 -39.75 9.89 -12.03
C ILE A 111 -40.76 9.32 -11.01
N GLN A 112 -40.49 8.14 -10.46
CA GLN A 112 -41.36 7.51 -9.47
C GLN A 112 -41.28 8.21 -8.11
N ALA A 113 -40.10 8.68 -7.69
CA ALA A 113 -39.93 9.41 -6.42
C ALA A 113 -40.63 10.78 -6.46
N GLU A 114 -40.46 11.55 -7.54
CA GLU A 114 -41.12 12.85 -7.69
C GLU A 114 -42.65 12.73 -7.83
N SER A 115 -43.14 11.73 -8.56
CA SER A 115 -44.59 11.51 -8.71
C SER A 115 -45.24 11.07 -7.40
N ALA A 116 -44.59 10.18 -6.64
CA ALA A 116 -45.07 9.74 -5.34
C ALA A 116 -45.12 10.89 -4.32
N GLU A 117 -44.14 11.81 -4.36
CA GLU A 117 -44.09 12.95 -3.45
C GLU A 117 -45.12 14.04 -3.82
N LYS A 118 -45.33 14.31 -5.11
CA LYS A 118 -46.40 15.18 -5.60
C LYS A 118 -47.78 14.65 -5.20
N ASP A 119 -48.04 13.36 -5.36
CA ASP A 119 -49.32 12.74 -4.98
C ASP A 119 -49.57 12.78 -3.48
N ARG A 120 -48.53 12.56 -2.67
CA ARG A 120 -48.63 12.64 -1.21
C ARG A 120 -48.93 14.07 -0.75
N LYS A 121 -48.37 15.08 -1.42
CA LYS A 121 -48.64 16.51 -1.14
C LYS A 121 -50.04 16.92 -1.60
N ALA A 122 -50.51 16.43 -2.74
CA ALA A 122 -51.87 16.66 -3.25
C ALA A 122 -52.94 16.09 -2.30
N ARG A 123 -52.76 14.85 -1.82
CA ARG A 123 -53.67 14.20 -0.85
C ARG A 123 -53.74 14.96 0.48
N LYS A 124 -52.61 15.45 1.00
CA LYS A 124 -52.58 16.28 2.22
C LYS A 124 -53.37 17.59 2.05
N ARG A 125 -53.22 18.26 0.90
CA ARG A 125 -53.97 19.50 0.60
C ARG A 125 -55.47 19.26 0.42
N ALA A 126 -55.86 18.15 -0.21
CA ALA A 126 -57.26 17.77 -0.35
C ALA A 126 -57.92 17.49 1.01
N ARG A 127 -57.23 16.77 1.91
CA ARG A 127 -57.69 16.53 3.27
C ARG A 127 -57.85 17.82 4.07
N LEU A 128 -56.87 18.72 4.00
CA LEU A 128 -56.97 20.02 4.68
C LEU A 128 -58.17 20.84 4.18
N ARG A 129 -58.39 20.87 2.86
CA ARG A 129 -59.56 21.54 2.28
C ARG A 129 -60.88 20.93 2.72
N ALA A 130 -60.96 19.61 2.85
CA ALA A 130 -62.17 18.95 3.34
C ALA A 130 -62.48 19.32 4.80
N VAL A 131 -61.45 19.34 5.66
CA VAL A 131 -61.59 19.73 7.08
C VAL A 131 -62.00 21.20 7.22
N LEU A 132 -61.39 22.11 6.46
CA LEU A 132 -61.77 23.51 6.46
C LEU A 132 -63.22 23.71 5.99
N ARG A 133 -63.66 22.92 5.01
CA ARG A 133 -65.04 22.99 4.50
C ARG A 133 -66.05 22.45 5.52
N SER A 134 -65.72 21.41 6.27
CA SER A 134 -66.59 20.90 7.34
C SER A 134 -66.66 21.84 8.55
N MET A 135 -65.61 22.60 8.83
CA MET A 135 -65.65 23.63 9.87
C MET A 135 -66.55 24.81 9.48
N ASN A 136 -66.60 25.17 8.20
CA ASN A 136 -67.41 26.29 7.72
C ASN A 136 -68.92 25.96 7.56
N GLN A 137 -69.28 24.67 7.60
CA GLN A 137 -70.69 24.22 7.60
C GLN A 137 -71.27 24.05 9.02
N GLY A 138 -70.46 24.25 10.07
CA GLY A 138 -70.89 24.17 11.48
C GLY A 138 -71.18 25.51 12.16
N VAL A 139 -71.11 26.64 11.44
CA VAL A 139 -71.33 28.00 12.00
C VAL A 139 -72.67 28.61 11.51
N GLY A 140 -73.55 27.79 10.95
CA GLY A 140 -74.89 28.19 10.50
C GLY A 140 -75.95 27.23 11.03
N SER A 141 -76.18 27.26 12.34
CA SER A 141 -77.41 26.80 12.99
C SER A 141 -77.74 27.77 14.12
#